data_AF-A0A017TE59-F1
#
_entry.id   AF-A0A017TE59-F1
#
_cell.length_a   1.000
_cell.length_b   1.000
_cell.length_c   1.000
_cell.angle_alpha   90.00
_cell.angle_beta   90.00
_cell.angle_gamma   90.00
#
_symmetry.space_group_name_H-M   'P 1'
#
loop_
_entity.id
_entity.type
_entity.pdbx_description
1 polymer ?
#
loop_
_entity_poly.entity_id
_entity_poly.type
_entity_poly.pdbx_seq_one_letter_code
_entity_poly.pdbx_strand_id
1 'polypeptide(L)'
;MENVDEQGGTGATHLDLPPEVPVRAVEVLDKAWAAGAPPRRRRWAGRAAVGCVVLAAATGALECAPARPDPAAQVKTLLQPETVVPTRASRWSWPAASTFADVAEMAARDARPIRLFHGALKGYTGVRFEGVDLAFTRDEDGVFAFWPVVPMNQEASQLLDYGMSEGWRLHEGDVEARPSGKLTFGRRGATLDFEPVSISAASAPEPAALADWAYVATLLLAEPPVYSEEIHRDDWDEVEFRLASALKSGDHETALEIYRNHEPVGRCSMDERPAEVARDYAELCHGLGKLGCFLQLHLRIMGNNFARVAYSNYGEAAADTGAELLLDAGIDVDRFFRGLVVRFEGVPAVGDLGVRRLARSIKESGRAVTLTASLTQMAENPHLDDYNRLRAIQVLALLDKHGALRQDALPRVARTWLDHQGR
;
A
#
# COMPACT_ATOMS: atom_id res chain seq x y z
N MET A 1 39.04 56.46 -8.16
CA MET A 1 39.34 57.38 -7.04
C MET A 1 38.21 57.19 -6.05
N GLU A 2 38.55 57.12 -4.76
CA GLU A 2 37.72 56.83 -3.59
C GLU A 2 37.62 55.35 -3.14
N ASN A 3 38.38 55.12 -2.08
CA ASN A 3 38.26 54.07 -1.07
C ASN A 3 36.95 54.22 -0.30
N VAL A 4 36.34 53.10 0.12
CA VAL A 4 35.60 53.05 1.38
C VAL A 4 35.95 51.73 2.08
N ASP A 5 36.45 51.90 3.31
CA ASP A 5 36.85 50.87 4.27
C ASP A 5 35.65 50.03 4.75
N GLU A 6 35.83 48.70 4.75
CA GLU A 6 35.00 47.77 5.52
C GLU A 6 35.62 47.56 6.92
N GLN A 7 34.89 47.98 7.96
CA GLN A 7 35.09 47.56 9.34
C GLN A 7 33.76 47.20 10.01
N GLY A 8 33.77 46.07 10.72
CA GLY A 8 32.81 45.71 11.77
C GLY A 8 31.82 44.61 11.34
N GLY A 9 31.62 43.52 12.07
CA GLY A 9 32.15 43.10 13.36
C GLY A 9 31.68 41.67 13.61
N THR A 10 32.57 40.87 14.18
CA THR A 10 32.36 39.49 14.60
C THR A 10 31.50 39.42 15.85
N GLY A 11 30.39 38.68 15.80
CA GLY A 11 29.54 38.37 16.94
C GLY A 11 28.88 37.01 16.78
N ALA A 12 29.66 35.94 16.85
CA ALA A 12 29.14 34.57 16.91
C ALA A 12 28.87 34.20 18.38
N THR A 13 27.60 34.08 18.74
CA THR A 13 27.17 33.49 20.00
C THR A 13 27.33 31.97 19.95
N HIS A 14 28.24 31.48 20.78
CA HIS A 14 28.39 30.07 21.17
C HIS A 14 27.07 29.56 21.77
N LEU A 15 26.50 28.52 21.17
CA LEU A 15 25.42 27.71 21.75
C LEU A 15 26.05 26.42 22.26
N ASP A 16 26.17 26.32 23.58
CA ASP A 16 26.64 25.12 24.28
C ASP A 16 25.62 23.99 24.11
N LEU A 17 26.05 22.90 23.49
CA LEU A 17 25.34 21.63 23.48
C LEU A 17 25.79 20.78 24.68
N PRO A 18 24.87 20.14 25.42
CA PRO A 18 25.23 19.29 26.56
C PRO A 18 25.87 17.96 26.13
N PRO A 19 26.66 17.34 27.02
CA PRO A 19 27.56 16.23 26.69
C PRO A 19 26.84 14.90 26.42
N GLU A 20 27.48 14.13 25.55
CA GLU A 20 27.14 12.80 25.05
C GLU A 20 26.84 11.77 26.16
N VAL A 21 25.79 10.99 25.96
CA VAL A 21 25.47 9.80 26.76
C VAL A 21 26.08 8.57 26.07
N PRO A 22 26.84 7.71 26.78
CA PRO A 22 27.50 6.56 26.16
C PRO A 22 26.50 5.42 25.92
N VAL A 23 26.33 5.03 24.65
CA VAL A 23 25.61 3.80 24.28
C VAL A 23 26.57 2.62 24.31
N ARG A 24 26.40 1.75 25.31
CA ARG A 24 27.04 0.43 25.36
C ARG A 24 26.31 -0.53 24.41
N ALA A 25 27.12 -1.26 23.66
CA ALA A 25 26.77 -2.35 22.77
C ALA A 25 25.98 -3.47 23.49
N VAL A 26 24.97 -4.01 22.82
CA VAL A 26 24.38 -5.32 23.11
C VAL A 26 24.43 -6.13 21.83
N GLU A 27 25.29 -7.14 21.87
CA GLU A 27 25.47 -8.18 20.87
C GLU A 27 24.32 -9.21 20.89
N VAL A 28 23.93 -9.62 19.68
CA VAL A 28 23.58 -10.98 19.25
C VAL A 28 22.28 -11.61 19.77
N LEU A 29 21.29 -11.68 18.86
CA LEU A 29 20.40 -12.85 18.75
C LEU A 29 20.15 -13.18 17.28
N ASP A 30 20.65 -14.36 16.94
CA ASP A 30 20.74 -15.02 15.64
C ASP A 30 19.53 -15.97 15.47
N LYS A 31 19.05 -16.12 14.22
CA LYS A 31 18.24 -17.25 13.68
C LYS A 31 16.85 -17.56 14.27
N ALA A 32 15.81 -17.43 13.44
CA ALA A 32 14.71 -18.42 13.40
C ALA A 32 13.79 -18.25 12.17
N TRP A 33 14.19 -18.71 10.99
CA TRP A 33 13.27 -19.18 9.92
C TRP A 33 13.86 -20.47 9.34
N ALA A 34 13.68 -21.59 10.06
CA ALA A 34 13.62 -22.96 9.52
C ALA A 34 13.45 -23.98 10.65
N ALA A 35 12.42 -24.82 10.50
CA ALA A 35 12.18 -26.12 11.14
C ALA A 35 11.69 -26.16 12.60
N GLY A 36 10.49 -26.74 12.80
CA GLY A 36 10.25 -27.62 13.96
C GLY A 36 8.92 -27.46 14.70
N ALA A 37 7.87 -28.15 14.19
CA ALA A 37 6.74 -28.77 14.91
C ALA A 37 5.83 -27.93 15.86
N PRO A 38 4.49 -28.08 15.76
CA PRO A 38 3.56 -27.38 16.66
C PRO A 38 3.54 -27.98 18.07
N PRO A 39 3.32 -27.18 19.13
CA PRO A 39 3.20 -27.70 20.48
C PRO A 39 1.90 -28.48 20.70
N ARG A 40 2.05 -29.62 21.39
CA ARG A 40 0.99 -30.52 21.86
C ARG A 40 -0.08 -29.77 22.66
N ARG A 41 -1.34 -29.86 22.21
CA ARG A 41 -2.52 -29.42 22.96
C ARG A 41 -2.70 -30.23 24.25
N ARG A 42 -2.74 -29.55 25.39
CA ARG A 42 -3.19 -30.11 26.67
C ARG A 42 -4.69 -30.39 26.61
N ARG A 43 -5.07 -31.65 26.87
CA ARG A 43 -6.45 -32.11 27.06
C ARG A 43 -7.00 -31.52 28.37
N TRP A 44 -8.03 -30.70 28.29
CA TRP A 44 -8.94 -30.46 29.40
C TRP A 44 -10.19 -31.30 29.20
N ALA A 45 -10.39 -32.26 30.10
CA ALA A 45 -11.62 -33.03 30.21
C ALA A 45 -12.60 -32.24 31.10
N GLY A 46 -13.61 -31.65 30.47
CA GLY A 46 -14.74 -31.05 31.16
C GLY A 46 -16.03 -31.71 30.67
N ARG A 47 -16.58 -32.61 31.48
CA ARG A 47 -17.92 -33.17 31.32
C ARG A 47 -18.96 -32.06 31.55
N ALA A 48 -19.89 -31.85 30.62
CA ALA A 48 -21.10 -31.10 30.88
C ALA A 48 -22.30 -31.71 30.12
N ALA A 49 -23.45 -31.61 30.75
CA ALA A 49 -24.66 -32.40 30.57
C ALA A 49 -25.31 -32.32 29.19
N VAL A 50 -25.78 -33.48 28.72
CA VAL A 50 -26.76 -33.62 27.64
C VAL A 50 -28.13 -33.25 28.23
N GLY A 51 -28.61 -32.04 27.93
CA GLY A 51 -30.00 -31.65 28.12
C GLY A 51 -30.74 -31.77 26.79
N CYS A 52 -31.66 -32.74 26.67
CA CYS A 52 -32.57 -32.85 25.55
C CYS A 52 -33.52 -31.64 25.51
N VAL A 53 -33.35 -30.77 24.52
CA VAL A 53 -34.37 -29.79 24.12
C VAL A 53 -35.20 -30.41 23.00
N VAL A 54 -36.45 -30.74 23.31
CA VAL A 54 -37.47 -31.11 22.33
C VAL A 54 -37.91 -29.82 21.63
N LEU A 55 -37.56 -29.65 20.36
CA LEU A 55 -37.97 -28.51 19.54
C LEU A 55 -39.16 -28.92 18.68
N ALA A 56 -40.26 -28.18 18.86
CA ALA A 56 -41.49 -28.32 18.11
C ALA A 56 -41.23 -28.08 16.60
N ALA A 57 -41.65 -29.05 15.78
CA ALA A 57 -41.57 -29.01 14.34
C ALA A 57 -42.58 -27.98 13.78
N ALA A 58 -42.12 -26.77 13.52
CA ALA A 58 -42.79 -25.86 12.60
C ALA A 58 -42.27 -26.16 11.19
N THR A 59 -43.10 -26.82 10.38
CA THR A 59 -42.85 -27.13 8.95
C THR A 59 -42.99 -25.89 8.08
N GLY A 60 -42.19 -24.85 8.35
CA GLY A 60 -41.90 -23.80 7.39
C GLY A 60 -40.73 -24.28 6.55
N ALA A 61 -40.92 -24.42 5.23
CA ALA A 61 -39.84 -24.73 4.31
C ALA A 61 -38.77 -23.64 4.45
N LEU A 62 -37.69 -23.96 5.18
CA LEU A 62 -36.47 -23.19 5.17
C LEU A 62 -35.89 -23.38 3.77
N GLU A 63 -36.29 -22.52 2.84
CA GLU A 63 -35.56 -22.35 1.59
C GLU A 63 -34.14 -21.96 2.00
N CYS A 64 -33.23 -22.93 1.99
CA CYS A 64 -31.82 -22.69 2.19
C CYS A 64 -31.40 -21.69 1.12
N ALA A 65 -31.15 -20.44 1.52
CA ALA A 65 -30.54 -19.46 0.64
C ALA A 65 -29.31 -20.12 0.01
N PRO A 66 -29.15 -20.10 -1.32
CA PRO A 66 -28.04 -20.75 -1.98
C PRO A 66 -26.74 -20.27 -1.35
N ALA A 67 -25.85 -21.22 -1.04
CA ALA A 67 -24.55 -20.90 -0.49
C ALA A 67 -23.87 -19.85 -1.38
N ARG A 68 -23.36 -18.77 -0.78
CA ARG A 68 -22.64 -17.74 -1.54
C ARG A 68 -21.49 -18.43 -2.30
N PRO A 69 -21.33 -18.18 -3.60
CA PRO A 69 -20.26 -18.78 -4.37
C PRO A 69 -18.91 -18.41 -3.76
N ASP A 70 -18.03 -19.42 -3.67
CA ASP A 70 -16.68 -19.27 -3.13
C ASP A 70 -15.90 -18.21 -3.93
N PRO A 71 -15.42 -17.11 -3.30
CA PRO A 71 -14.62 -16.10 -3.96
C PRO A 71 -13.41 -16.67 -4.69
N ALA A 72 -12.74 -17.70 -4.13
CA ALA A 72 -11.56 -18.29 -4.75
C ALA A 72 -11.88 -18.95 -6.11
N ALA A 73 -13.03 -19.64 -6.21
CA ALA A 73 -13.48 -20.25 -7.45
C ALA A 73 -13.79 -19.21 -8.54
N GLN A 74 -14.39 -18.08 -8.15
CA GLN A 74 -14.66 -16.96 -9.07
C GLN A 74 -13.37 -16.32 -9.56
N VAL A 75 -12.42 -16.05 -8.66
CA VAL A 75 -11.14 -15.43 -9.00
C VAL A 75 -10.34 -16.32 -9.96
N LYS A 76 -10.32 -17.64 -9.72
CA LYS A 76 -9.69 -18.61 -10.63
C LYS A 76 -10.28 -18.53 -12.04
N THR A 77 -11.59 -18.27 -12.17
CA THR A 77 -12.25 -18.09 -13.47
C THR A 77 -11.83 -16.78 -14.15
N LEU A 78 -11.51 -15.74 -13.37
CA LEU A 78 -11.05 -14.44 -13.88
C LEU A 78 -9.54 -14.39 -14.20
N LEU A 79 -8.78 -15.43 -13.83
CA LEU A 79 -7.34 -15.55 -14.04
C LEU A 79 -6.99 -16.78 -14.89
N GLN A 80 -7.87 -17.17 -15.82
CA GLN A 80 -7.57 -18.25 -16.75
C GLN A 80 -6.34 -17.88 -17.61
N PRO A 81 -5.48 -18.85 -17.97
CA PRO A 81 -4.22 -18.59 -18.67
C PRO A 81 -4.32 -17.64 -19.87
N GLU A 82 -5.36 -17.80 -20.68
CA GLU A 82 -5.65 -16.99 -21.87
C GLU A 82 -5.95 -15.52 -21.56
N THR A 83 -6.28 -15.18 -20.31
CA THR A 83 -6.59 -13.83 -19.86
C THR A 83 -5.41 -13.12 -19.19
N VAL A 84 -4.35 -13.85 -18.82
CA VAL A 84 -3.25 -13.31 -18.01
C VAL A 84 -1.88 -13.37 -18.68
N VAL A 85 -1.63 -14.39 -19.50
CA VAL A 85 -0.36 -14.56 -20.23
C VAL A 85 -0.56 -14.20 -21.70
N PRO A 86 0.33 -13.40 -22.31
CA PRO A 86 0.23 -13.09 -23.72
C PRO A 86 0.34 -14.36 -24.58
N THR A 87 -0.53 -14.45 -25.58
CA THR A 87 -0.58 -15.59 -26.52
C THR A 87 0.55 -15.58 -27.53
N ARG A 88 1.26 -14.45 -27.67
CA ARG A 88 2.39 -14.29 -28.60
C ARG A 88 3.70 -14.45 -27.86
N ALA A 89 4.73 -14.87 -28.59
CA ALA A 89 6.10 -14.90 -28.10
C ALA A 89 6.45 -13.53 -27.50
N SER A 90 6.93 -13.57 -26.27
CA SER A 90 7.27 -12.41 -25.47
C SER A 90 8.74 -12.50 -25.10
N ARG A 91 9.44 -11.37 -25.06
CA ARG A 91 10.82 -11.30 -24.56
C ARG A 91 10.91 -11.60 -23.05
N TRP A 92 9.78 -11.43 -22.36
CA TRP A 92 9.67 -11.48 -20.92
C TRP A 92 9.61 -12.90 -20.39
N SER A 93 10.26 -13.11 -19.25
CA SER A 93 10.10 -14.28 -18.39
C SER A 93 8.80 -14.14 -17.61
N TRP A 94 7.69 -14.57 -18.23
CA TRP A 94 6.37 -14.54 -17.60
C TRP A 94 6.26 -15.58 -16.48
N PRO A 95 5.58 -15.25 -15.36
CA PRO A 95 5.14 -16.25 -14.40
C PRO A 95 4.28 -17.33 -15.06
N ALA A 96 4.34 -18.55 -14.52
CA ALA A 96 3.42 -19.60 -14.95
C ALA A 96 1.98 -19.15 -14.68
N ALA A 97 1.05 -19.50 -15.58
CA ALA A 97 -0.36 -19.12 -15.41
C ALA A 97 -0.97 -19.63 -14.09
N SER A 98 -0.51 -20.79 -13.59
CA SER A 98 -0.92 -21.33 -12.29
C SER A 98 -0.53 -20.40 -11.12
N THR A 99 0.59 -19.68 -11.22
CA THR A 99 1.04 -18.75 -10.17
C THR A 99 0.03 -17.63 -9.92
N PHE A 100 -0.68 -17.17 -10.96
CA PHE A 100 -1.74 -16.17 -10.79
C PHE A 100 -2.91 -16.73 -9.97
N ALA A 101 -3.32 -17.97 -10.25
CA ALA A 101 -4.37 -18.65 -9.50
C ALA A 101 -3.96 -18.93 -8.05
N ASP A 102 -2.70 -19.34 -7.83
CA ASP A 102 -2.17 -19.64 -6.49
C ASP A 102 -2.12 -18.38 -5.61
N VAL A 103 -1.63 -17.26 -6.16
CA VAL A 103 -1.60 -15.95 -5.47
C VAL A 103 -3.01 -15.46 -5.16
N ALA A 104 -3.95 -15.63 -6.09
CA ALA A 104 -5.35 -15.32 -5.89
C ALA A 104 -6.00 -16.16 -4.78
N GLU A 105 -5.72 -17.46 -4.75
CA GLU A 105 -6.27 -18.36 -3.72
C GLU A 105 -5.71 -18.03 -2.34
N MET A 106 -4.41 -17.74 -2.25
CA MET A 106 -3.80 -17.21 -1.03
C MET A 106 -4.50 -15.93 -0.58
N ALA A 107 -4.65 -14.95 -1.48
CA ALA A 107 -5.31 -13.71 -1.15
C ALA A 107 -6.78 -13.90 -0.78
N ALA A 108 -7.51 -14.83 -1.40
CA ALA A 108 -8.90 -15.11 -1.02
C ALA A 108 -9.04 -15.62 0.42
N ARG A 109 -7.99 -16.26 0.97
CA ARG A 109 -7.97 -16.73 2.36
C ARG A 109 -7.56 -15.61 3.33
N ASP A 110 -6.56 -14.83 2.96
CA ASP A 110 -5.85 -13.96 3.90
C ASP A 110 -6.27 -12.48 3.78
N ALA A 111 -6.70 -12.06 2.59
CA ALA A 111 -7.08 -10.69 2.30
C ALA A 111 -8.38 -10.30 3.03
N ARG A 112 -8.34 -9.13 3.65
CA ARG A 112 -9.49 -8.53 4.34
C ARG A 112 -9.67 -7.09 3.86
N PRO A 113 -10.89 -6.56 3.88
CA PRO A 113 -11.11 -5.16 3.50
C PRO A 113 -10.45 -4.24 4.53
N ILE A 114 -9.83 -3.17 4.05
CA ILE A 114 -9.41 -2.07 4.91
C ILE A 114 -10.68 -1.37 5.39
N ARG A 115 -10.82 -1.22 6.71
CA ARG A 115 -12.04 -0.68 7.30
C ARG A 115 -11.95 0.83 7.46
N LEU A 116 -13.09 1.49 7.30
CA LEU A 116 -13.23 2.92 7.44
C LEU A 116 -13.99 3.24 8.71
N PHE A 117 -13.43 4.14 9.49
CA PHE A 117 -14.02 4.74 10.68
C PHE A 117 -14.51 6.15 10.34
N HIS A 118 -15.73 6.47 10.73
CA HIS A 118 -16.22 7.85 10.79
C HIS A 118 -16.80 8.14 12.17
N GLY A 119 -16.35 9.23 12.80
CA GLY A 119 -16.90 9.66 14.07
C GLY A 119 -16.05 10.73 14.76
N ALA A 120 -16.03 10.67 16.09
CA ALA A 120 -15.16 11.53 16.88
C ALA A 120 -13.88 10.79 17.31
N LEU A 121 -12.77 11.52 17.33
CA LEU A 121 -11.49 11.10 17.87
C LEU A 121 -11.13 12.00 19.04
N LYS A 122 -10.80 11.42 20.18
CA LYS A 122 -10.22 12.14 21.32
C LYS A 122 -8.81 11.62 21.58
N GLY A 123 -7.83 12.49 21.38
CA GLY A 123 -6.42 12.17 21.56
C GLY A 123 -5.97 12.18 23.02
N TYR A 124 -4.71 11.81 23.27
CA TYR A 124 -4.11 11.79 24.61
C TYR A 124 -4.06 13.16 25.30
N THR A 125 -4.12 14.25 24.54
CA THR A 125 -4.22 15.63 25.05
C THR A 125 -5.61 15.97 25.60
N GLY A 126 -6.60 15.09 25.39
CA GLY A 126 -7.99 15.33 25.74
C GLY A 126 -8.77 16.15 24.70
N VAL A 127 -8.11 16.68 23.67
CA VAL A 127 -8.76 17.41 22.57
C VAL A 127 -9.59 16.43 21.74
N ARG A 128 -10.80 16.85 21.41
CA ARG A 128 -11.78 16.08 20.65
C ARG A 128 -11.96 16.67 19.25
N PHE A 129 -11.90 15.80 18.24
CA PHE A 129 -12.09 16.11 16.84
C PHE A 129 -13.32 15.39 16.33
N GLU A 130 -14.26 16.14 15.76
CA GLU A 130 -15.50 15.60 15.19
C GLU A 130 -15.35 15.38 13.68
N GLY A 131 -16.14 14.45 13.15
CA GLY A 131 -16.21 14.20 11.70
C GLY A 131 -14.91 13.67 11.10
N VAL A 132 -14.16 12.90 11.88
CA VAL A 132 -12.88 12.32 11.46
C VAL A 132 -13.15 11.04 10.64
N ASP A 133 -12.57 10.97 9.45
CA ASP A 133 -12.60 9.80 8.56
C ASP A 133 -11.22 9.15 8.53
N LEU A 134 -11.09 7.95 9.10
CA LEU A 134 -9.85 7.17 9.14
C LEU A 134 -10.02 5.84 8.43
N ALA A 135 -8.95 5.34 7.83
CA ALA A 135 -8.80 3.92 7.55
C ALA A 135 -8.03 3.26 8.69
N PHE A 136 -8.30 1.98 8.91
CA PHE A 136 -7.50 1.16 9.80
C PHE A 136 -7.33 -0.27 9.30
N THR A 137 -6.22 -0.88 9.74
CA THR A 137 -5.93 -2.31 9.57
C THR A 137 -5.64 -2.95 10.91
N ARG A 138 -5.80 -4.26 10.98
CA ARG A 138 -5.45 -5.08 12.13
C ARG A 138 -4.50 -6.20 11.72
N ASP A 139 -3.36 -6.32 12.39
CA ASP A 139 -2.45 -7.45 12.19
C ASP A 139 -2.92 -8.73 12.92
N GLU A 140 -2.16 -9.81 12.80
CA GLU A 140 -2.48 -11.09 13.44
C GLU A 140 -2.44 -11.05 14.97
N ASP A 141 -1.67 -10.11 15.54
CA ASP A 141 -1.52 -9.89 16.98
C ASP A 141 -2.61 -8.96 17.56
N GLY A 142 -3.56 -8.53 16.72
CA GLY A 142 -4.63 -7.61 17.09
C GLY A 142 -4.14 -6.17 17.31
N VAL A 143 -2.99 -5.82 16.71
CA VAL A 143 -2.46 -4.46 16.70
C VAL A 143 -3.06 -3.69 15.53
N PHE A 144 -3.47 -2.46 15.81
CA PHE A 144 -4.12 -1.56 14.89
C PHE A 144 -3.16 -0.46 14.41
N ALA A 145 -3.35 -0.11 13.15
CA ALA A 145 -2.74 1.02 12.46
C ALA A 145 -3.86 1.92 11.93
N PHE A 146 -3.73 3.24 12.07
CA PHE A 146 -4.73 4.21 11.63
C PHE A 146 -4.10 5.29 10.74
N TRP A 147 -4.83 5.73 9.72
CA TRP A 147 -4.42 6.87 8.89
C TRP A 147 -5.63 7.65 8.37
N PRO A 148 -5.50 8.98 8.19
CA PRO A 148 -6.57 9.80 7.63
C PRO A 148 -6.82 9.46 6.16
N VAL A 149 -8.09 9.42 5.77
CA VAL A 149 -8.49 9.24 4.34
C VAL A 149 -9.11 10.49 3.73
N VAL A 150 -9.49 11.46 4.56
CA VAL A 150 -9.92 12.81 4.16
C VAL A 150 -8.93 13.81 4.76
N PRO A 151 -8.55 14.88 4.05
CA PRO A 151 -7.71 15.92 4.63
C PRO A 151 -8.34 16.48 5.91
N MET A 152 -7.56 16.52 6.98
CA MET A 152 -7.98 17.03 8.27
C MET A 152 -7.39 18.41 8.50
N ASN A 153 -7.94 19.16 9.47
CA ASN A 153 -7.29 20.39 9.89
C ASN A 153 -5.89 20.11 10.44
N GLN A 154 -5.02 21.13 10.44
CA GLN A 154 -3.61 20.98 10.81
C GLN A 154 -3.41 20.40 12.22
N GLU A 155 -4.24 20.81 13.19
CA GLU A 155 -4.15 20.33 14.58
C GLU A 155 -4.45 18.83 14.67
N ALA A 156 -5.50 18.38 13.99
CA ALA A 156 -5.86 16.97 13.98
C ALA A 156 -4.80 16.16 13.22
N SER A 157 -4.29 16.67 12.09
CA SER A 157 -3.18 16.06 11.35
C SER A 157 -1.93 15.87 12.21
N GLN A 158 -1.54 16.89 12.99
CA GLN A 158 -0.38 16.79 13.89
C GLN A 158 -0.56 15.70 14.95
N LEU A 159 -1.77 15.51 15.47
CA LEU A 159 -2.05 14.40 16.39
C LEU A 159 -1.99 13.04 15.72
N LEU A 160 -2.32 12.95 14.43
CA LEU A 160 -2.26 11.70 13.67
C LEU A 160 -0.84 11.34 13.22
N ASP A 161 -0.04 12.33 12.79
CA ASP A 161 1.32 12.13 12.30
C ASP A 161 2.26 11.57 13.37
N TYR A 162 2.07 11.94 14.64
CA TYR A 162 2.86 11.44 15.76
C TYR A 162 2.30 10.11 16.32
N GLY A 163 2.37 9.04 15.53
CA GLY A 163 2.35 7.67 16.05
C GLY A 163 1.02 6.92 15.98
N MET A 164 0.06 7.35 15.16
CA MET A 164 -1.12 6.52 14.87
C MET A 164 -0.88 5.38 13.89
N SER A 165 0.19 5.47 13.09
CA SER A 165 0.45 4.53 12.01
C SER A 165 0.68 3.10 12.48
N GLU A 166 1.08 2.85 13.74
CA GLU A 166 1.39 1.50 14.22
C GLU A 166 1.21 1.35 15.73
N GLY A 167 0.99 0.12 16.19
CA GLY A 167 1.23 -0.26 17.59
C GLY A 167 0.07 -0.07 18.57
N TRP A 168 -1.15 0.15 18.11
CA TRP A 168 -2.32 0.37 18.98
C TRP A 168 -3.04 -0.93 19.33
N ARG A 169 -3.41 -1.15 20.59
CA ARG A 169 -4.22 -2.32 20.99
C ARG A 169 -5.58 -1.87 21.52
N LEU A 170 -6.64 -2.56 21.09
CA LEU A 170 -7.99 -2.31 21.59
C LEU A 170 -8.09 -2.78 23.06
N HIS A 171 -8.47 -1.88 23.96
CA HIS A 171 -8.69 -2.13 25.38
C HIS A 171 -10.17 -2.19 25.75
N GLU A 172 -10.99 -1.40 25.07
CA GLU A 172 -12.43 -1.28 25.34
C GLU A 172 -13.20 -1.17 24.03
N GLY A 173 -14.36 -1.83 23.96
CA GLY A 173 -15.22 -1.85 22.79
C GLY A 173 -14.98 -3.04 21.88
N ASP A 174 -15.68 -3.05 20.74
CA ASP A 174 -15.58 -4.08 19.71
C ASP A 174 -15.76 -3.43 18.34
N VAL A 175 -14.74 -3.54 17.48
CA VAL A 175 -14.76 -3.00 16.12
C VAL A 175 -15.69 -3.79 15.19
N GLU A 176 -16.04 -5.03 15.55
CA GLU A 176 -16.95 -5.89 14.80
C GLU A 176 -18.42 -5.69 15.20
N ALA A 177 -18.67 -5.16 16.40
CA ALA A 177 -20.01 -4.83 16.85
C ALA A 177 -20.58 -3.64 16.06
N ARG A 178 -21.91 -3.51 16.04
CA ARG A 178 -22.56 -2.29 15.53
C ARG A 178 -21.98 -1.08 16.27
N PRO A 179 -21.86 0.09 15.60
CA PRO A 179 -21.21 1.29 16.15
C PRO A 179 -22.06 1.91 17.27
N SER A 180 -22.12 1.24 18.42
CA SER A 180 -22.76 1.70 19.63
C SER A 180 -21.79 1.46 20.77
N GLY A 181 -20.87 2.40 20.97
CA GLY A 181 -19.91 2.33 22.05
C GLY A 181 -18.63 3.08 21.73
N LYS A 182 -17.99 3.56 22.79
CA LYS A 182 -16.64 4.08 22.75
C LYS A 182 -15.66 2.93 22.46
N LEU A 183 -14.68 3.18 21.60
CA LEU A 183 -13.52 2.30 21.43
C LEU A 183 -12.31 2.97 22.09
N THR A 184 -11.64 2.27 22.99
CA THR A 184 -10.44 2.78 23.65
C THR A 184 -9.24 1.95 23.20
N PHE A 185 -8.24 2.59 22.60
CA PHE A 185 -6.98 1.96 22.19
C PHE A 185 -5.84 2.47 23.06
N GLY A 186 -4.84 1.62 23.32
CA GLY A 186 -3.66 2.00 24.09
C GLY A 186 -2.35 1.62 23.41
N ARG A 187 -1.33 2.46 23.63
CA ARG A 187 0.06 2.25 23.18
C ARG A 187 1.03 2.96 24.12
N ARG A 188 1.92 2.22 24.80
CA ARG A 188 3.00 2.77 25.64
C ARG A 188 2.56 3.88 26.62
N GLY A 189 1.41 3.69 27.29
CA GLY A 189 0.85 4.65 28.24
C GLY A 189 0.01 5.78 27.61
N ALA A 190 -0.01 5.91 26.29
CA ALA A 190 -0.96 6.77 25.58
C ALA A 190 -2.28 6.03 25.34
N THR A 191 -3.38 6.78 25.27
CA THR A 191 -4.71 6.29 24.91
C THR A 191 -5.30 7.09 23.76
N LEU A 192 -6.08 6.42 22.91
CA LEU A 192 -6.92 7.02 21.88
C LEU A 192 -8.35 6.54 22.09
N ASP A 193 -9.26 7.50 22.18
CA ASP A 193 -10.67 7.25 22.34
C ASP A 193 -11.38 7.56 21.02
N PHE A 194 -12.08 6.59 20.47
CA PHE A 194 -12.93 6.76 19.30
C PHE A 194 -14.40 6.61 19.67
N GLU A 195 -15.24 7.49 19.13
CA GLU A 195 -16.69 7.39 19.20
C GLU A 195 -17.23 7.23 17.77
N PRO A 196 -17.30 5.99 17.25
CA PRO A 196 -17.76 5.74 15.91
C PRO A 196 -19.22 6.13 15.75
N VAL A 197 -19.49 6.97 14.77
CA VAL A 197 -20.84 7.11 14.20
C VAL A 197 -21.08 5.97 13.20
N SER A 198 -20.04 5.57 12.46
CA SER A 198 -20.08 4.41 11.57
C SER A 198 -18.71 3.77 11.42
N ILE A 199 -18.71 2.45 11.22
CA ILE A 199 -17.54 1.67 10.80
C ILE A 199 -17.97 0.86 9.57
N SER A 200 -17.20 0.90 8.47
CA SER A 200 -17.52 0.10 7.28
C SER A 200 -17.53 -1.40 7.62
N ALA A 201 -18.35 -2.17 6.91
CA ALA A 201 -18.55 -3.59 7.22
C ALA A 201 -17.29 -4.43 6.93
N ALA A 202 -17.06 -5.47 7.72
CA ALA A 202 -16.12 -6.54 7.39
C ALA A 202 -16.75 -7.46 6.32
N SER A 203 -16.68 -7.06 5.06
CA SER A 203 -17.11 -7.88 3.92
C SER A 203 -16.00 -8.80 3.43
N ALA A 204 -16.36 -9.88 2.73
CA ALA A 204 -15.36 -10.62 1.95
C ALA A 204 -14.83 -9.73 0.81
N PRO A 205 -13.56 -9.87 0.40
CA PRO A 205 -13.04 -9.22 -0.79
C PRO A 205 -13.88 -9.53 -2.03
N GLU A 206 -14.10 -8.52 -2.87
CA GLU A 206 -14.82 -8.69 -4.12
C GLU A 206 -13.95 -9.47 -5.13
N PRO A 207 -14.46 -10.53 -5.77
CA PRO A 207 -13.67 -11.40 -6.65
C PRO A 207 -12.94 -10.70 -7.78
N ALA A 208 -13.53 -9.72 -8.46
CA ALA A 208 -12.86 -9.01 -9.56
C ALA A 208 -11.73 -8.10 -9.06
N ALA A 209 -11.93 -7.38 -7.95
CA ALA A 209 -10.90 -6.59 -7.30
C ALA A 209 -9.73 -7.46 -6.82
N LEU A 210 -10.03 -8.64 -6.26
CA LEU A 210 -9.03 -9.61 -5.84
C LEU A 210 -8.25 -10.18 -7.04
N ALA A 211 -8.94 -10.44 -8.16
CA ALA A 211 -8.30 -10.90 -9.40
C ALA A 211 -7.34 -9.84 -9.97
N ASP A 212 -7.74 -8.56 -9.97
CA ASP A 212 -6.89 -7.46 -10.44
C ASP A 212 -5.69 -7.21 -9.50
N TRP A 213 -5.89 -7.32 -8.18
CA TRP A 213 -4.80 -7.29 -7.21
C TRP A 213 -3.82 -8.45 -7.43
N ALA A 214 -4.33 -9.67 -7.59
CA ALA A 214 -3.49 -10.87 -7.79
C ALA A 214 -2.69 -10.77 -9.08
N TYR A 215 -3.27 -10.21 -10.15
CA TYR A 215 -2.55 -9.94 -11.39
C TYR A 215 -1.30 -9.08 -11.16
N VAL A 216 -1.44 -7.96 -10.45
CA VAL A 216 -0.32 -7.07 -10.11
C VAL A 216 0.68 -7.75 -9.17
N ALA A 217 0.19 -8.40 -8.11
CA ALA A 217 1.02 -9.07 -7.12
C ALA A 217 1.89 -10.17 -7.75
N THR A 218 1.31 -11.02 -8.60
CA THR A 218 2.03 -12.09 -9.30
C THR A 218 3.13 -11.52 -10.21
N LEU A 219 2.84 -10.44 -10.95
CA LEU A 219 3.82 -9.83 -11.84
C LEU A 219 4.99 -9.21 -11.06
N LEU A 220 4.71 -8.50 -9.97
CA LEU A 220 5.74 -7.81 -9.19
C LEU A 220 6.58 -8.79 -8.36
N LEU A 221 5.98 -9.85 -7.83
CA LEU A 221 6.65 -10.89 -7.03
C LEU A 221 7.28 -12.00 -7.86
N ALA A 222 7.24 -11.90 -9.20
CA ALA A 222 7.86 -12.86 -10.11
C ALA A 222 9.38 -12.94 -9.96
N GLU A 223 10.00 -11.84 -9.51
CA GLU A 223 11.43 -11.74 -9.22
C GLU A 223 11.64 -11.23 -7.79
N PRO A 224 12.82 -11.47 -7.17
CA PRO A 224 13.17 -10.89 -5.88
C PRO A 224 13.05 -9.36 -5.87
N PRO A 225 12.94 -8.73 -4.69
CA PRO A 225 13.01 -7.29 -4.56
C PRO A 225 14.20 -6.70 -5.31
N VAL A 226 13.96 -5.59 -6.02
CA VAL A 226 14.98 -4.96 -6.87
C VAL A 226 16.14 -4.35 -6.07
N TYR A 227 15.91 -4.00 -4.80
CA TYR A 227 16.93 -3.60 -3.83
C TYR A 227 16.94 -4.55 -2.63
N SER A 228 18.12 -4.82 -2.07
CA SER A 228 18.28 -5.62 -0.85
C SER A 228 17.75 -4.87 0.38
N GLU A 229 17.39 -5.61 1.43
CA GLU A 229 17.09 -4.99 2.74
C GLU A 229 18.38 -4.48 3.41
N GLU A 230 19.50 -5.18 3.17
CA GLU A 230 20.83 -4.78 3.58
C GLU A 230 21.43 -3.85 2.52
N ILE A 231 21.05 -2.56 2.58
CA ILE A 231 21.53 -1.54 1.63
C ILE A 231 22.92 -1.07 2.07
N HIS A 232 23.91 -1.20 1.19
CA HIS A 232 25.21 -0.58 1.38
C HIS A 232 25.13 0.89 0.98
N ARG A 233 25.47 1.78 1.94
CA ARG A 233 25.53 3.24 1.70
C ARG A 233 26.92 3.66 1.23
N ASP A 234 27.47 2.91 0.28
CA ASP A 234 28.72 3.26 -0.35
C ASP A 234 28.55 4.55 -1.16
N ASP A 235 29.64 5.28 -1.37
CA ASP A 235 29.63 6.44 -2.26
C ASP A 235 29.27 5.98 -3.69
N TRP A 236 28.21 6.57 -4.26
CA TRP A 236 27.71 6.18 -5.57
C TRP A 236 28.78 6.34 -6.66
N ASP A 237 29.71 7.28 -6.50
CA ASP A 237 30.80 7.51 -7.44
C ASP A 237 31.73 6.28 -7.55
N GLU A 238 31.97 5.55 -6.45
CA GLU A 238 32.75 4.30 -6.45
C GLU A 238 31.96 3.13 -7.04
N VAL A 239 30.67 3.06 -6.72
CA VAL A 239 29.75 2.05 -7.25
C VAL A 239 29.63 2.18 -8.77
N GLU A 240 29.55 3.41 -9.28
CA GLU A 240 29.41 3.72 -10.70
C GLU A 240 30.61 3.22 -11.52
N PHE A 241 31.84 3.31 -11.00
CA PHE A 241 33.00 2.77 -11.69
C PHE A 241 32.92 1.24 -11.86
N ARG A 242 32.54 0.52 -10.79
CA ARG A 242 32.35 -0.94 -10.84
C ARG A 242 31.22 -1.32 -11.79
N LEU A 243 30.10 -0.61 -11.72
CA LEU A 243 28.94 -0.80 -12.58
C LEU A 243 29.29 -0.59 -14.05
N ALA A 244 29.96 0.52 -14.38
CA ALA A 244 30.39 0.82 -15.75
C ALA A 244 31.33 -0.26 -16.30
N SER A 245 32.22 -0.79 -15.47
CA SER A 245 33.09 -1.91 -15.86
C SER A 245 32.28 -3.17 -16.18
N ALA A 246 31.31 -3.53 -15.34
CA ALA A 246 30.45 -4.71 -15.54
C ALA A 246 29.58 -4.60 -16.79
N LEU A 247 28.95 -3.42 -17.00
CA LEU A 247 28.16 -3.15 -18.19
C LEU A 247 29.02 -3.22 -19.47
N LYS A 248 30.23 -2.65 -19.44
CA LYS A 248 31.16 -2.67 -20.58
C LYS A 248 31.64 -4.08 -20.93
N SER A 249 31.84 -4.95 -19.95
CA SER A 249 32.23 -6.35 -20.18
C SER A 249 31.05 -7.26 -20.57
N GLY A 250 29.81 -6.77 -20.48
CA GLY A 250 28.60 -7.58 -20.67
C GLY A 250 28.30 -8.50 -19.50
N ASP A 251 28.91 -8.26 -18.33
CA ASP A 251 28.65 -9.01 -17.10
C ASP A 251 27.39 -8.48 -16.41
N HIS A 252 26.24 -8.85 -16.98
CA HIS A 252 24.96 -8.36 -16.49
C HIS A 252 24.61 -8.89 -15.09
N GLU A 253 25.12 -10.06 -14.69
CA GLU A 253 24.85 -10.60 -13.34
C GLU A 253 25.49 -9.72 -12.27
N THR A 254 26.76 -9.37 -12.45
CA THR A 254 27.45 -8.41 -11.58
C THR A 254 26.77 -7.04 -11.60
N ALA A 255 26.33 -6.56 -12.77
CA ALA A 255 25.62 -5.28 -12.85
C ALA A 255 24.30 -5.28 -12.06
N LEU A 256 23.49 -6.35 -12.18
CA LEU A 256 22.26 -6.52 -11.40
C LEU A 256 22.54 -6.58 -9.89
N GLU A 257 23.58 -7.30 -9.48
CA GLU A 257 23.99 -7.38 -8.07
C GLU A 257 24.41 -5.99 -7.54
N ILE A 258 25.19 -5.24 -8.31
CA ILE A 258 25.60 -3.87 -7.95
C ILE A 258 24.38 -2.99 -7.74
N TYR A 259 23.44 -2.94 -8.70
CA TYR A 259 22.22 -2.16 -8.54
C TYR A 259 21.38 -2.59 -7.34
N ARG A 260 21.24 -3.91 -7.10
CA ARG A 260 20.45 -4.42 -5.98
C ARG A 260 21.02 -4.02 -4.63
N ASN A 261 22.33 -4.03 -4.48
CA ASN A 261 22.99 -3.82 -3.20
C ASN A 261 23.25 -2.33 -2.90
N HIS A 262 23.05 -1.44 -3.88
CA HIS A 262 23.31 -0.01 -3.77
C HIS A 262 22.11 0.78 -4.31
N GLU A 263 21.16 1.11 -3.43
CA GLU A 263 20.07 2.01 -3.81
C GLU A 263 20.57 3.47 -3.81
N PRO A 264 20.44 4.21 -4.91
CA PRO A 264 20.84 5.62 -4.97
C PRO A 264 19.98 6.48 -4.02
N VAL A 265 20.62 7.29 -3.19
CA VAL A 265 19.95 8.22 -2.26
C VAL A 265 20.07 9.65 -2.78
N GLY A 266 18.93 10.31 -3.00
CA GLY A 266 18.92 11.69 -3.46
C GLY A 266 19.36 12.68 -2.38
N ARG A 267 20.12 13.70 -2.77
CA ARG A 267 20.62 14.76 -1.87
C ARG A 267 19.54 15.77 -1.48
N CYS A 268 18.56 16.00 -2.35
CA CYS A 268 17.42 16.88 -2.09
C CYS A 268 16.15 16.39 -2.81
N SER A 269 15.05 17.12 -2.70
CA SER A 269 13.77 16.77 -3.32
C SER A 269 13.77 16.88 -4.84
N MET A 270 14.66 17.70 -5.41
CA MET A 270 14.80 17.91 -6.86
C MET A 270 15.88 17.02 -7.49
N ASP A 271 16.54 16.15 -6.71
CA ASP A 271 17.62 15.32 -7.22
C ASP A 271 17.07 14.19 -8.12
N GLU A 272 17.36 14.20 -9.40
CA GLU A 272 16.83 13.20 -10.34
C GLU A 272 17.67 11.91 -10.38
N ARG A 273 18.86 11.90 -9.77
CA ARG A 273 19.81 10.79 -9.87
C ARG A 273 19.22 9.44 -9.45
N PRO A 274 18.45 9.30 -8.35
CA PRO A 274 17.84 8.03 -8.01
C PRO A 274 16.87 7.50 -9.07
N ALA A 275 16.13 8.40 -9.72
CA ALA A 275 15.20 8.03 -10.78
C ALA A 275 15.94 7.65 -12.07
N GLU A 276 17.02 8.36 -12.42
CA GLU A 276 17.89 8.02 -13.56
C GLU A 276 18.51 6.63 -13.39
N VAL A 277 19.13 6.35 -12.24
CA VAL A 277 19.72 5.05 -11.94
C VAL A 277 18.67 3.93 -11.95
N ALA A 278 17.46 4.19 -11.45
CA ALA A 278 16.36 3.23 -11.52
C ALA A 278 15.89 3.00 -12.97
N ARG A 279 15.97 4.00 -13.86
CA ARG A 279 15.69 3.83 -15.29
C ARG A 279 16.76 2.97 -15.95
N ASP A 280 18.04 3.23 -15.72
CA ASP A 280 19.13 2.41 -16.27
C ASP A 280 19.00 0.94 -15.81
N TYR A 281 18.67 0.73 -14.54
CA TYR A 281 18.41 -0.60 -14.00
C TYR A 281 17.16 -1.25 -14.65
N ALA A 282 16.09 -0.48 -14.86
CA ALA A 282 14.89 -0.96 -15.53
C ALA A 282 15.19 -1.34 -16.99
N GLU A 283 16.01 -0.57 -17.70
CA GLU A 283 16.48 -0.86 -19.05
C GLU A 283 17.30 -2.15 -19.11
N LEU A 284 18.20 -2.37 -18.16
CA LEU A 284 18.93 -3.64 -18.03
C LEU A 284 17.98 -4.82 -17.83
N CYS A 285 17.01 -4.70 -16.91
CA CYS A 285 16.01 -5.74 -16.67
C CYS A 285 15.10 -5.98 -17.88
N HIS A 286 14.72 -4.92 -18.61
CA HIS A 286 14.03 -5.03 -19.90
C HIS A 286 14.88 -5.78 -20.93
N GLY A 287 16.16 -5.42 -21.06
CA GLY A 287 17.16 -6.09 -21.90
C GLY A 287 17.21 -7.60 -21.68
N LEU A 288 17.24 -8.00 -20.41
CA LEU A 288 17.29 -9.39 -19.95
C LEU A 288 15.94 -10.13 -19.93
N GLY A 289 14.82 -9.45 -20.25
CA GLY A 289 13.49 -10.06 -20.18
C GLY A 289 13.01 -10.34 -18.75
N LYS A 290 13.51 -9.62 -17.76
CA LYS A 290 13.15 -9.75 -16.34
C LYS A 290 11.93 -8.88 -15.99
N LEU A 291 10.73 -9.38 -16.28
CA LEU A 291 9.47 -8.61 -16.18
C LEU A 291 9.21 -8.07 -14.77
N GLY A 292 9.34 -8.92 -13.74
CA GLY A 292 9.11 -8.51 -12.36
C GLY A 292 10.07 -7.40 -11.92
N CYS A 293 11.36 -7.54 -12.24
CA CYS A 293 12.35 -6.49 -11.98
C CYS A 293 11.97 -5.17 -12.68
N PHE A 294 11.65 -5.22 -13.97
CA PHE A 294 11.26 -4.05 -14.75
C PHE A 294 10.04 -3.34 -14.13
N LEU A 295 8.98 -4.08 -13.81
CA LEU A 295 7.74 -3.50 -13.25
C LEU A 295 7.94 -2.93 -11.84
N GLN A 296 8.73 -3.59 -10.99
CA GLN A 296 9.07 -3.08 -9.66
C GLN A 296 9.80 -1.72 -9.73
N LEU A 297 10.81 -1.62 -10.61
CA LEU A 297 11.55 -0.35 -10.81
C LEU A 297 10.65 0.72 -11.43
N HIS A 298 9.80 0.34 -12.38
CA HIS A 298 8.91 1.27 -13.03
C HIS A 298 7.88 1.86 -12.05
N LEU A 299 7.34 1.06 -11.12
CA LEU A 299 6.47 1.60 -10.06
C LEU A 299 7.19 2.56 -9.12
N ARG A 300 8.47 2.31 -8.82
CA ARG A 300 9.29 3.26 -8.04
C ARG A 300 9.48 4.58 -8.79
N ILE A 301 9.76 4.52 -10.10
CA ILE A 301 9.86 5.70 -10.98
C ILE A 301 8.54 6.46 -11.01
N MET A 302 7.43 5.78 -11.31
CA MET A 302 6.08 6.37 -11.33
C MET A 302 5.72 7.04 -10.00
N GLY A 303 6.10 6.40 -8.89
CA GLY A 303 5.87 6.92 -7.54
C GLY A 303 6.82 8.04 -7.12
N ASN A 304 7.96 8.20 -7.80
CA ASN A 304 9.14 8.89 -7.28
C ASN A 304 9.48 8.42 -5.85
N ASN A 305 9.32 7.11 -5.61
CA ASN A 305 9.49 6.49 -4.29
C ASN A 305 10.96 6.12 -4.07
N PHE A 306 11.79 7.15 -3.89
CA PHE A 306 13.23 7.02 -3.69
C PHE A 306 13.64 7.66 -2.37
N ALA A 307 14.63 7.06 -1.71
CA ALA A 307 15.21 7.62 -0.50
C ALA A 307 15.88 8.97 -0.80
N ARG A 308 15.63 9.96 0.06
CA ARG A 308 16.21 11.31 -0.05
C ARG A 308 16.58 11.84 1.32
N VAL A 309 17.68 12.58 1.41
CA VAL A 309 18.13 13.22 2.67
C VAL A 309 17.15 14.32 3.08
N ALA A 310 16.64 15.08 2.11
CA ALA A 310 15.59 16.07 2.32
C ALA A 310 14.47 15.81 1.31
N TYR A 311 13.27 15.51 1.82
CA TYR A 311 12.10 15.23 1.00
C TYR A 311 11.11 16.39 1.04
N SER A 312 10.59 16.77 -0.13
CA SER A 312 9.48 17.70 -0.31
C SER A 312 8.70 17.28 -1.54
N ASN A 313 7.41 17.57 -1.59
CA ASN A 313 6.56 17.30 -2.76
C ASN A 313 6.92 18.12 -4.02
N TYR A 314 7.83 19.11 -3.94
CA TYR A 314 8.15 20.00 -5.06
C TYR A 314 8.72 19.26 -6.28
N GLY A 315 9.70 18.37 -6.09
CA GLY A 315 10.29 17.61 -7.19
C GLY A 315 9.35 16.56 -7.80
N GLU A 316 8.27 16.20 -7.09
CA GLU A 316 7.35 15.19 -7.58
C GLU A 316 6.56 15.66 -8.81
N ALA A 317 6.19 16.94 -8.85
CA ALA A 317 5.41 17.49 -9.93
C ALA A 317 6.17 17.50 -11.26
N ALA A 318 7.50 17.65 -11.23
CA ALA A 318 8.32 17.65 -12.45
C ALA A 318 8.60 16.25 -13.00
N ALA A 319 8.77 15.25 -12.12
CA ALA A 319 9.16 13.90 -12.53
C ALA A 319 8.11 13.19 -13.40
N ASP A 320 8.49 12.86 -14.63
CA ASP A 320 7.75 11.98 -15.54
C ASP A 320 7.55 10.60 -14.92
N THR A 321 6.35 10.03 -15.07
CA THR A 321 6.07 8.69 -14.53
C THR A 321 6.57 7.57 -15.44
N GLY A 322 6.88 7.88 -16.71
CA GLY A 322 7.36 6.90 -17.69
C GLY A 322 6.32 5.84 -18.09
N ALA A 323 5.07 5.99 -17.66
CA ALA A 323 4.03 4.96 -17.73
C ALA A 323 3.71 4.46 -19.16
N GLU A 324 4.12 5.19 -20.19
CA GLU A 324 4.08 4.74 -21.59
C GLU A 324 4.89 3.46 -21.82
N LEU A 325 6.00 3.26 -21.11
CA LEU A 325 6.85 2.07 -21.24
C LEU A 325 6.15 0.79 -20.75
N LEU A 326 5.11 0.92 -19.92
CA LEU A 326 4.27 -0.23 -19.54
C LEU A 326 3.52 -0.82 -20.73
N LEU A 327 3.23 -0.01 -21.77
CA LEU A 327 2.53 -0.47 -22.97
C LEU A 327 3.38 -1.46 -23.78
N ASP A 328 4.70 -1.27 -23.77
CA ASP A 328 5.66 -2.13 -24.47
C ASP A 328 5.95 -3.44 -23.71
N ALA A 329 5.58 -3.51 -22.42
CA ALA A 329 5.73 -4.71 -21.61
C ALA A 329 4.79 -5.86 -22.02
N GLY A 330 3.77 -5.59 -22.85
CA GLY A 330 2.81 -6.59 -23.28
C GLY A 330 1.92 -7.12 -22.15
N ILE A 331 1.83 -6.38 -21.04
CA ILE A 331 0.88 -6.63 -19.94
C ILE A 331 -0.49 -6.03 -20.28
N ASP A 332 -1.54 -6.49 -19.60
CA ASP A 332 -2.82 -5.77 -19.58
C ASP A 332 -2.67 -4.57 -18.63
N VAL A 333 -2.29 -3.43 -19.22
CA VAL A 333 -2.02 -2.19 -18.48
C VAL A 333 -3.27 -1.66 -17.76
N ASP A 334 -4.48 -1.84 -18.31
CA ASP A 334 -5.70 -1.41 -17.64
C ASP A 334 -5.96 -2.27 -16.40
N ARG A 335 -5.78 -3.59 -16.51
CA ARG A 335 -5.86 -4.50 -15.37
C ARG A 335 -4.79 -4.19 -14.33
N PHE A 336 -3.57 -3.90 -14.77
CA PHE A 336 -2.48 -3.52 -13.90
C PHE A 336 -2.82 -2.25 -13.10
N PHE A 337 -3.31 -1.20 -13.77
CA PHE A 337 -3.71 0.04 -13.08
C PHE A 337 -4.87 -0.17 -12.10
N ARG A 338 -5.88 -0.99 -12.44
CA ARG A 338 -6.95 -1.33 -11.48
C ARG A 338 -6.41 -2.11 -10.28
N GLY A 339 -5.50 -3.06 -10.47
CA GLY A 339 -4.86 -3.76 -9.37
C GLY A 339 -4.07 -2.83 -8.43
N LEU A 340 -3.48 -1.75 -8.96
CA LEU A 340 -2.84 -0.71 -8.14
C LEU A 340 -3.84 0.17 -7.36
N VAL A 341 -5.10 0.27 -7.80
CA VAL A 341 -6.19 0.93 -7.05
C VAL A 341 -6.65 0.08 -5.87
N VAL A 342 -6.54 -1.24 -5.95
CA VAL A 342 -7.05 -2.15 -4.91
C VAL A 342 -6.03 -2.36 -3.79
N ARG A 343 -6.50 -2.39 -2.54
CA ARG A 343 -5.72 -2.74 -1.34
C ARG A 343 -6.54 -3.61 -0.42
N PHE A 344 -5.84 -4.48 0.31
CA PHE A 344 -6.40 -5.33 1.32
C PHE A 344 -5.48 -5.39 2.53
N GLU A 345 -6.07 -5.57 3.71
CA GLU A 345 -5.40 -6.06 4.92
C GLU A 345 -4.99 -7.53 4.73
N GLY A 346 -3.94 -7.98 5.44
CA GLY A 346 -3.59 -9.40 5.54
C GLY A 346 -2.79 -9.95 4.35
N VAL A 347 -2.56 -9.13 3.32
CA VAL A 347 -1.66 -9.44 2.20
C VAL A 347 -0.61 -8.34 2.06
N PRO A 348 0.58 -8.64 1.49
CA PRO A 348 1.61 -7.62 1.31
C PRO A 348 1.10 -6.43 0.51
N ALA A 349 1.52 -5.22 0.90
CA ALA A 349 1.31 -4.01 0.13
C ALA A 349 2.24 -4.02 -1.08
N VAL A 350 1.83 -4.71 -2.15
CA VAL A 350 2.63 -4.82 -3.37
C VAL A 350 2.38 -3.60 -4.26
N GLY A 351 3.47 -2.97 -4.71
CA GLY A 351 3.40 -1.90 -5.72
C GLY A 351 2.69 -0.65 -5.20
N ASP A 352 3.02 -0.18 -4.00
CA ASP A 352 2.33 0.98 -3.47
C ASP A 352 2.60 2.24 -4.30
N LEU A 353 1.52 2.84 -4.79
CA LEU A 353 1.54 4.03 -5.63
C LEU A 353 0.43 4.95 -5.13
N GLY A 354 0.82 6.14 -4.67
CA GLY A 354 -0.12 7.15 -4.19
C GLY A 354 -1.14 7.51 -5.27
N VAL A 355 -2.40 7.80 -4.88
CA VAL A 355 -3.50 8.02 -5.82
C VAL A 355 -3.25 9.15 -6.83
N ARG A 356 -2.49 10.19 -6.43
CA ARG A 356 -2.06 11.28 -7.33
C ARG A 356 -1.12 10.79 -8.42
N ARG A 357 -0.13 9.97 -8.05
CA ARG A 357 0.84 9.39 -8.99
C ARG A 357 0.16 8.40 -9.92
N LEU A 358 -0.71 7.55 -9.38
CA LEU A 358 -1.48 6.60 -10.20
C LEU A 358 -2.36 7.33 -11.22
N ALA A 359 -3.13 8.34 -10.81
CA ALA A 359 -3.95 9.13 -11.73
C ALA A 359 -3.11 9.83 -12.81
N ARG A 360 -1.94 10.36 -12.44
CA ARG A 360 -1.00 10.95 -13.39
C ARG A 360 -0.48 9.92 -14.40
N SER A 361 -0.04 8.74 -13.95
CA SER A 361 0.40 7.65 -14.83
C SER A 361 -0.70 7.18 -15.78
N ILE A 362 -1.95 7.16 -15.34
CA ILE A 362 -3.11 6.87 -16.20
C ILE A 362 -3.30 7.94 -17.28
N LYS A 363 -3.09 9.23 -16.95
CA LYS A 363 -3.13 10.33 -17.93
C LYS A 363 -1.99 10.21 -18.94
N GLU A 364 -0.75 10.06 -18.46
CA GLU A 364 0.46 10.01 -19.29
C GLU A 364 0.50 8.80 -20.22
N SER A 365 0.01 7.63 -19.78
CA SER A 365 -0.12 6.43 -20.62
C SER A 365 -1.27 6.49 -21.64
N GLY A 366 -2.08 7.57 -21.66
CA GLY A 366 -3.23 7.71 -22.54
C GLY A 366 -4.42 6.80 -22.20
N ARG A 367 -4.39 6.12 -21.03
CA ARG A 367 -5.42 5.15 -20.60
C ARG A 367 -6.61 5.75 -19.86
N ALA A 368 -6.62 7.07 -19.65
CA ALA A 368 -7.70 7.75 -18.92
C ALA A 368 -9.10 7.43 -19.47
N VAL A 369 -9.26 7.40 -20.80
CA VAL A 369 -10.56 7.11 -21.45
C VAL A 369 -11.01 5.68 -21.17
N THR A 370 -10.12 4.69 -21.36
CA THR A 370 -10.46 3.27 -21.19
C THR A 370 -10.73 2.92 -19.73
N LEU A 371 -9.97 3.50 -18.81
CA LEU A 371 -10.09 3.21 -17.38
C LEU A 371 -11.28 3.91 -16.70
N THR A 372 -11.76 5.03 -17.22
CA THR A 372 -12.84 5.81 -16.58
C THR A 372 -14.08 4.94 -16.34
N ALA A 373 -14.49 4.13 -17.32
CA ALA A 373 -15.67 3.26 -17.18
C ALA A 373 -15.48 2.23 -16.07
N SER A 374 -14.32 1.54 -16.05
CA SER A 374 -14.04 0.53 -15.02
C SER A 374 -13.89 1.13 -13.61
N LEU A 375 -13.26 2.30 -13.48
CA LEU A 375 -13.12 2.99 -12.20
C LEU A 375 -14.46 3.49 -11.68
N THR A 376 -15.35 3.93 -12.59
CA THR A 376 -16.74 4.31 -12.24
C THR A 376 -17.50 3.09 -11.72
N GLN A 377 -17.39 1.95 -12.41
CA GLN A 377 -17.96 0.70 -11.95
C GLN A 377 -17.43 0.30 -10.57
N MET A 378 -16.12 0.41 -10.32
CA MET A 378 -15.54 0.14 -9.00
C MET A 378 -16.12 1.08 -7.93
N ALA A 379 -16.17 2.38 -8.19
CA ALA A 379 -16.70 3.38 -7.26
C ALA A 379 -18.16 3.11 -6.86
N GLU A 380 -18.98 2.69 -7.82
CA GLU A 380 -20.42 2.45 -7.66
C GLU A 380 -20.76 1.01 -7.23
N ASN A 381 -19.78 0.09 -7.19
CA ASN A 381 -20.02 -1.31 -6.85
C ASN A 381 -20.32 -1.48 -5.34
N PRO A 382 -21.55 -1.87 -4.93
CA PRO A 382 -21.89 -2.03 -3.52
C PRO A 382 -21.27 -3.27 -2.87
N HIS A 383 -20.65 -4.16 -3.65
CA HIS A 383 -19.94 -5.34 -3.17
C HIS A 383 -18.43 -5.10 -2.96
N LEU A 384 -17.91 -3.98 -3.48
CA LEU A 384 -16.55 -3.54 -3.18
C LEU A 384 -16.56 -2.80 -1.84
N ASP A 385 -15.51 -2.98 -1.03
CA ASP A 385 -15.41 -2.30 0.25
C ASP A 385 -15.28 -0.78 0.08
N ASP A 386 -15.72 -0.03 1.10
CA ASP A 386 -15.77 1.42 1.05
C ASP A 386 -14.38 2.08 0.87
N TYR A 387 -13.30 1.43 1.32
CA TYR A 387 -11.93 1.94 1.13
C TYR A 387 -11.50 1.89 -0.33
N ASN A 388 -11.66 0.73 -0.98
CA ASN A 388 -11.33 0.59 -2.40
C ASN A 388 -12.25 1.42 -3.31
N ARG A 389 -13.53 1.59 -2.94
CA ARG A 389 -14.45 2.53 -3.61
C ARG A 389 -13.96 3.97 -3.48
N LEU A 390 -13.54 4.39 -2.28
CA LEU A 390 -12.95 5.71 -2.05
C LEU A 390 -11.70 5.92 -2.92
N ARG A 391 -10.78 4.93 -2.98
CA ARG A 391 -9.58 5.04 -3.84
C ARG A 391 -9.94 5.22 -5.32
N ALA A 392 -10.92 4.47 -5.84
CA ALA A 392 -11.38 4.63 -7.22
C ALA A 392 -11.93 6.05 -7.48
N ILE A 393 -12.69 6.60 -6.53
CA ILE A 393 -13.25 7.96 -6.60
C ILE A 393 -12.14 9.02 -6.57
N GLN A 394 -11.14 8.84 -5.72
CA GLN A 394 -9.98 9.73 -5.64
C GLN A 394 -9.24 9.78 -6.99
N VAL A 395 -9.01 8.62 -7.61
CA VAL A 395 -8.40 8.54 -8.94
C VAL A 395 -9.30 9.24 -9.98
N LEU A 396 -10.60 8.96 -10.03
CA LEU A 396 -11.53 9.61 -10.96
C LEU A 396 -11.58 11.13 -10.81
N ALA A 397 -11.52 11.64 -9.58
CA ALA A 397 -11.48 13.07 -9.32
C ALA A 397 -10.20 13.71 -9.85
N LEU A 398 -9.05 13.08 -9.63
CA LEU A 398 -7.75 13.52 -10.16
C LEU A 398 -7.65 13.37 -11.69
N LEU A 399 -8.50 12.53 -12.30
CA LEU A 399 -8.68 12.43 -13.74
C LEU A 399 -9.64 13.48 -14.32
N ASP A 400 -10.24 14.32 -13.49
CA ASP A 400 -11.28 15.28 -13.87
C ASP A 400 -12.53 14.58 -14.45
N LYS A 401 -12.82 13.36 -13.96
CA LYS A 401 -13.93 12.49 -14.40
C LYS A 401 -14.96 12.20 -13.32
N HIS A 402 -14.84 12.82 -12.14
CA HIS A 402 -15.80 12.61 -11.03
C HIS A 402 -17.22 13.08 -11.35
N GLY A 403 -17.43 13.96 -12.33
CA GLY A 403 -18.76 14.38 -12.78
C GLY A 403 -19.61 13.27 -13.40
N ALA A 404 -19.01 12.12 -13.74
CA ALA A 404 -19.73 10.94 -14.21
C ALA A 404 -20.33 10.08 -13.08
N LEU A 405 -19.96 10.36 -11.82
CA LEU A 405 -20.36 9.55 -10.67
C LEU A 405 -21.80 9.84 -10.24
N ARG A 406 -22.55 8.76 -9.96
CA ARG A 406 -23.86 8.84 -9.33
C ARG A 406 -23.76 9.10 -7.82
N GLN A 407 -24.20 10.27 -7.38
CA GLN A 407 -24.10 10.71 -5.97
C GLN A 407 -24.79 9.77 -4.96
N ASP A 408 -25.88 9.13 -5.35
CA ASP A 408 -26.62 8.15 -4.53
C ASP A 408 -25.87 6.82 -4.37
N ALA A 409 -25.00 6.49 -5.32
CA ALA A 409 -24.19 5.28 -5.32
C ALA A 409 -22.86 5.44 -4.55
N LEU A 410 -22.51 6.65 -4.10
CA LEU A 410 -21.24 6.88 -3.42
C LEU A 410 -21.32 6.55 -1.92
N PRO A 411 -20.27 5.92 -1.35
CA PRO A 411 -20.18 5.79 0.10
C PRO A 411 -20.03 7.18 0.74
N ARG A 412 -20.49 7.31 1.99
CA ARG A 412 -20.49 8.59 2.71
C ARG A 412 -19.14 9.28 2.70
N VAL A 413 -18.08 8.54 3.06
CA VAL A 413 -16.70 9.02 3.11
C VAL A 413 -16.24 9.66 1.79
N ALA A 414 -16.69 9.12 0.66
CA ALA A 414 -16.31 9.64 -0.65
C ALA A 414 -17.04 10.93 -1.01
N ARG A 415 -18.31 11.08 -0.58
CA ARG A 415 -19.02 12.36 -0.68
C ARG A 415 -18.31 13.43 0.16
N THR A 416 -17.98 13.10 1.42
CA THR A 416 -17.21 14.00 2.30
C THR A 416 -15.88 14.41 1.65
N TRP A 417 -15.16 13.45 1.05
CA TRP A 417 -13.91 13.71 0.38
C TRP A 417 -14.07 14.63 -0.84
N LEU A 418 -15.07 14.38 -1.70
CA LEU A 418 -15.38 15.22 -2.87
C LEU A 418 -15.77 16.65 -2.46
N ASP A 419 -16.60 16.79 -1.43
CA ASP A 419 -17.00 18.10 -0.88
C ASP A 419 -15.80 18.91 -0.38
N HIS A 420 -14.74 18.24 0.06
CA HIS A 420 -13.49 18.88 0.47
C HIS A 420 -12.63 19.33 -0.72
N GLN A 421 -12.70 18.64 -1.87
CA GLN A 421 -11.92 19.02 -3.06
C GLN A 421 -12.49 20.26 -3.78
N GLY A 422 -13.79 20.54 -3.63
CA GLY A 422 -14.47 21.64 -4.31
C GLY A 422 -14.49 22.97 -3.55
N ARG A 423 -13.70 23.11 -2.48
CA ARG A 423 -13.65 24.30 -1.60
C ARG A 423 -12.34 25.04 -1.69
#